data_AF-A0A850JK84-F1
#
_entry.id   AF-A0A850JK84-F1
#
_cell.length_a   1.000
_cell.length_b   1.000
_cell.length_c   1.000
_cell.angle_alpha   90.00
_cell.angle_beta   90.00
_cell.angle_gamma   90.00
#
_symmetry.space_group_name_H-M   'P 1'
#
loop_
_entity.id
_entity.type
_entity.pdbx_description
1 polymer ?
#
loop_
_entity_poly.entity_id
_entity_poly.type
_entity_poly.pdbx_seq_one_letter_code
_entity_poly.pdbx_strand_id
1 'polypeptide(L)'
;MWRKHLPWQPAPPPAPPPATEVDYLERCWLIWEDASRSLAAFRSATEHALTVRNEEIAGRRPRGRFDELMAAADRRLRADAAQLRDELARVEPHVPAEVAPFDAPSWLTWRPRTDLADGVLLGRLSTAELPDLRIPLVLRLPWRRAVWISQGTMPGDSAAYAWSLATRFLAAAPPGLVGLEVIDAAGLSGAGWLQGFDPGTSARLLGVGVAADLAHVDQV
;
A
#
# COMPACT_ATOMS: atom_id res chain seq x y z
N MET A 1 6.87 -23.31 51.19
CA MET A 1 5.98 -22.31 50.59
C MET A 1 6.15 -22.38 49.08
N TRP A 2 5.31 -23.15 48.37
CA TRP A 2 5.45 -23.36 46.92
C TRP A 2 4.33 -22.61 46.19
N ARG A 3 4.69 -21.65 45.34
CA ARG A 3 3.75 -20.97 44.44
C ARG A 3 3.31 -21.97 43.38
N LYS A 4 2.00 -22.22 43.29
CA LYS A 4 1.40 -22.98 42.18
C LYS A 4 1.68 -22.25 40.87
N HIS A 5 2.42 -22.89 39.97
CA HIS A 5 2.54 -22.42 38.59
C HIS A 5 1.16 -22.48 37.94
N LEU A 6 0.62 -21.33 37.54
CA LEU A 6 -0.55 -21.27 36.67
C LEU A 6 -0.15 -21.83 35.31
N PRO A 7 -0.90 -22.80 34.74
CA PRO A 7 -0.61 -23.30 33.41
C PRO A 7 -0.79 -22.16 32.40
N TRP A 8 0.18 -22.01 31.51
CA TRP A 8 0.06 -21.18 30.32
C TRP A 8 -1.19 -21.61 29.54
N GLN A 9 -2.17 -20.72 29.42
CA GLN A 9 -3.30 -20.91 28.52
C GLN A 9 -2.93 -20.27 27.17
N PRO A 10 -2.97 -21.03 26.07
CA PRO A 10 -2.79 -20.44 24.75
C PRO A 10 -3.89 -19.39 24.51
N ALA A 11 -3.50 -18.23 24.00
CA ALA A 11 -4.45 -17.20 23.58
C ALA A 11 -5.47 -17.82 22.61
N PRO A 12 -6.76 -17.45 22.70
CA PRO A 12 -7.75 -17.92 21.75
C PRO A 12 -7.30 -17.57 20.32
N PRO A 13 -7.59 -18.42 19.33
CA PRO A 13 -7.28 -18.11 17.94
C PRO A 13 -7.95 -16.78 17.56
N PRO A 14 -7.30 -15.94 16.74
CA PRO A 14 -7.90 -14.71 16.27
C PRO A 14 -9.26 -15.02 15.64
N ALA A 15 -10.27 -14.20 15.95
CA ALA A 15 -11.58 -14.35 15.36
C ALA A 15 -11.44 -14.33 13.82
N PRO A 16 -12.18 -15.19 13.10
CA PRO A 16 -12.18 -15.13 11.65
C PRO A 16 -12.57 -13.72 11.20
N PRO A 17 -11.94 -13.19 10.15
CA PRO A 17 -12.35 -11.89 9.61
C PRO A 17 -13.85 -11.96 9.29
N PRO A 18 -14.61 -10.87 9.56
CA PRO A 18 -16.02 -10.85 9.19
C PRO A 18 -16.12 -11.20 7.71
N ALA A 19 -17.03 -12.12 7.37
CA ALA A 19 -17.31 -12.44 5.98
C ALA A 19 -17.81 -11.18 5.29
N THR A 20 -16.91 -10.47 4.63
CA THR A 20 -17.26 -9.32 3.80
C THR A 20 -17.73 -9.85 2.46
N GLU A 21 -18.89 -9.37 2.00
CA GLU A 21 -19.45 -9.69 0.68
C GLU A 21 -18.51 -9.29 -0.48
N VAL A 22 -17.57 -8.37 -0.20
CA VAL A 22 -16.59 -7.83 -1.15
C VAL A 22 -15.17 -8.08 -0.66
N ASP A 23 -14.34 -8.66 -1.54
CA ASP A 23 -12.90 -8.88 -1.33
C ASP A 23 -12.14 -7.56 -1.07
N TYR A 24 -10.99 -7.64 -0.39
CA TYR A 24 -10.19 -6.47 -0.03
C TYR A 24 -9.70 -5.66 -1.23
N LEU A 25 -9.24 -6.31 -2.31
CA LEU A 25 -8.77 -5.59 -3.49
C LEU A 25 -9.91 -4.84 -4.17
N GLU A 26 -11.05 -5.51 -4.32
CA GLU A 26 -12.26 -4.92 -4.89
C GLU A 26 -12.73 -3.72 -4.04
N ARG A 27 -12.67 -3.86 -2.72
CA ARG A 27 -12.97 -2.76 -1.79
C ARG A 27 -12.03 -1.58 -1.96
N CYS A 28 -10.71 -1.80 -2.06
CA CYS A 28 -9.75 -0.73 -2.32
C CYS A 28 -10.06 0.00 -3.64
N TRP A 29 -10.44 -0.74 -4.68
CA TRP A 29 -10.85 -0.18 -5.96
C TRP A 29 -12.11 0.68 -5.84
N LEU A 30 -13.18 0.17 -5.20
CA LEU A 30 -14.43 0.92 -5.00
C LEU A 30 -14.22 2.20 -4.19
N ILE A 31 -13.39 2.14 -3.14
CA ILE A 31 -13.06 3.31 -2.31
C ILE A 31 -12.26 4.33 -3.11
N TRP A 32 -11.32 3.88 -3.95
CA TRP A 32 -10.61 4.77 -4.86
C TRP A 32 -11.55 5.44 -5.87
N GLU A 33 -12.48 4.70 -6.44
CA GLU A 33 -13.45 5.22 -7.41
C GLU A 33 -14.34 6.28 -6.75
N ASP A 34 -14.87 6.01 -5.55
CA ASP A 34 -15.73 6.95 -4.85
C ASP A 34 -14.98 8.20 -4.42
N ALA A 35 -13.76 8.06 -3.88
CA ALA A 35 -12.90 9.20 -3.57
C ALA A 35 -12.63 10.07 -4.81
N SER A 36 -12.38 9.44 -5.96
CA SER A 36 -12.15 10.14 -7.23
C SER A 36 -13.40 10.89 -7.67
N ARG A 37 -14.59 10.29 -7.51
CA ARG A 37 -15.88 10.90 -7.84
C ARG A 37 -16.20 12.09 -6.93
N SER A 38 -15.99 11.95 -5.62
CA SER A 38 -16.17 13.05 -4.66
C SER A 38 -15.20 14.21 -4.92
N LEU A 39 -13.95 13.92 -5.27
CA LEU A 39 -12.98 14.96 -5.64
C LEU A 39 -13.37 15.68 -6.94
N ALA A 40 -13.85 14.94 -7.94
CA ALA A 40 -14.34 15.53 -9.19
C ALA A 40 -15.56 16.44 -8.95
N ALA A 41 -16.51 15.98 -8.10
CA ALA A 41 -17.67 16.78 -7.72
C ALA A 41 -17.27 18.05 -6.95
N PHE A 42 -16.31 17.96 -6.03
CA PHE A 42 -15.75 19.10 -5.32
C PHE A 42 -15.12 20.13 -6.28
N ARG A 43 -14.29 19.68 -7.22
CA ARG A 43 -13.68 20.55 -8.24
C ARG A 43 -14.73 21.26 -9.09
N SER A 44 -15.73 20.53 -9.57
CA SER A 44 -16.84 21.13 -10.33
C SER A 44 -17.64 22.15 -9.50
N ALA A 45 -17.93 21.83 -8.24
CA ALA A 45 -18.66 22.73 -7.34
C ALA A 45 -17.87 24.02 -7.04
N THR A 46 -16.56 23.92 -6.83
CA THR A 46 -15.69 25.08 -6.58
C THR A 46 -15.51 25.95 -7.83
N GLU A 47 -15.38 25.36 -9.02
CA GLU A 47 -15.40 26.10 -10.29
C GLU A 47 -16.72 26.86 -10.50
N HIS A 48 -17.85 26.22 -10.18
CA HIS A 48 -19.15 26.89 -10.22
C HIS A 48 -19.24 28.03 -9.20
N ALA A 49 -18.74 27.83 -7.97
CA ALA A 49 -18.69 28.87 -6.96
C ALA A 49 -17.88 30.09 -7.44
N LEU A 50 -16.74 29.88 -8.11
CA LEU A 50 -15.95 30.97 -8.70
C LEU A 50 -16.74 31.75 -9.77
N THR A 51 -17.58 31.08 -10.56
CA THR A 51 -18.49 31.75 -11.49
C THR A 51 -19.49 32.63 -10.75
N VAL A 52 -20.10 32.11 -9.68
CA VAL A 52 -21.02 32.87 -8.82
C VAL A 52 -20.31 34.08 -8.20
N ARG A 53 -19.07 33.94 -7.74
CA ARG A 53 -18.25 35.05 -7.22
C ARG A 53 -18.11 36.18 -8.24
N ASN A 54 -17.89 35.85 -9.50
CA ASN A 54 -17.80 36.85 -10.57
C ASN A 54 -19.14 37.56 -10.81
N GLU A 55 -20.26 36.85 -10.69
CA GLU A 55 -21.60 37.45 -10.76
C GLU A 55 -21.89 38.37 -9.56
N GLU A 56 -21.46 38.00 -8.36
CA GLU A 56 -21.56 38.83 -7.16
C GLU A 56 -20.73 40.11 -7.28
N ILE A 57 -19.49 40.00 -7.76
CA ILE A 57 -18.60 41.15 -8.00
C ILE A 57 -19.22 42.09 -9.04
N ALA A 58 -19.87 41.54 -10.07
CA ALA A 58 -20.57 42.32 -11.09
C ALA A 58 -21.95 42.83 -10.65
N GLY A 59 -22.39 42.56 -9.40
CA GLY A 59 -23.69 42.98 -8.88
C GLY A 59 -24.90 42.24 -9.49
N ARG A 60 -24.69 41.15 -10.22
CA ARG A 60 -25.76 40.33 -10.82
C ARG A 60 -26.35 39.31 -9.86
N ARG A 61 -25.71 39.09 -8.70
CA ARG A 61 -26.20 38.22 -7.61
C ARG A 61 -25.97 38.85 -6.22
N PRO A 62 -26.78 38.48 -5.22
CA PRO A 62 -26.53 38.84 -3.82
C PRO A 62 -25.20 38.29 -3.32
N ARG A 63 -24.51 39.06 -2.47
CA ARG A 63 -23.23 38.66 -1.87
C ARG A 63 -23.38 37.48 -0.91
N GLY A 64 -22.32 36.68 -0.80
CA GLY A 64 -22.18 35.61 0.21
C GLY A 64 -22.54 34.23 -0.31
N ARG A 65 -23.11 34.12 -1.51
CA ARG A 65 -23.44 32.83 -2.11
C ARG A 65 -22.18 32.05 -2.50
N PHE A 66 -21.13 32.73 -2.93
CA PHE A 66 -19.81 32.15 -3.17
C PHE A 66 -19.30 31.40 -1.92
N ASP A 67 -19.27 32.08 -0.77
CA ASP A 67 -18.75 31.51 0.47
C ASP A 67 -19.60 30.33 0.96
N GLU A 68 -20.93 30.42 0.84
CA GLU A 68 -21.84 29.31 1.13
C GLU A 68 -21.54 28.06 0.27
N LEU A 69 -21.34 28.25 -1.03
CA LEU A 69 -21.05 27.15 -1.97
C LEU A 69 -19.70 26.52 -1.69
N MET A 70 -18.66 27.33 -1.44
CA MET A 70 -17.33 26.85 -1.07
C MET A 70 -17.39 26.03 0.23
N ALA A 71 -18.07 26.54 1.25
CA ALA A 71 -18.22 25.85 2.52
C ALA A 71 -19.05 24.56 2.39
N ALA A 72 -20.10 24.55 1.55
CA ALA A 72 -20.88 23.35 1.29
C ALA A 72 -20.07 22.28 0.55
N ALA A 73 -19.30 22.68 -0.46
CA ALA A 73 -18.43 21.77 -1.21
C ALA A 73 -17.37 21.13 -0.32
N ASP A 74 -16.66 21.92 0.50
CA ASP A 74 -15.66 21.39 1.43
C ASP A 74 -16.29 20.45 2.46
N ARG A 75 -17.38 20.87 3.15
CA ARG A 75 -18.07 19.99 4.10
C ARG A 75 -18.48 18.65 3.49
N ARG A 76 -18.97 18.66 2.24
CA ARG A 76 -19.35 17.43 1.55
C ARG A 76 -18.14 16.53 1.29
N LEU A 77 -17.07 17.08 0.72
CA LEU A 77 -15.84 16.33 0.44
C LEU A 77 -15.26 15.72 1.73
N ARG A 78 -15.24 16.48 2.83
CA ARG A 78 -14.76 16.01 4.14
C ARG A 78 -15.62 14.89 4.72
N ALA A 79 -16.93 14.99 4.59
CA ALA A 79 -17.85 13.95 5.05
C ALA A 79 -17.66 12.64 4.27
N ASP A 80 -17.60 12.72 2.93
CA ASP A 80 -17.35 11.56 2.07
C ASP A 80 -15.99 10.91 2.40
N ALA A 81 -14.93 11.73 2.56
CA ALA A 81 -13.60 11.25 2.93
C ALA A 81 -13.56 10.56 4.29
N ALA A 82 -14.28 11.09 5.29
CA ALA A 82 -14.38 10.49 6.61
C ALA A 82 -15.06 9.13 6.55
N GLN A 83 -16.16 9.00 5.80
CA GLN A 83 -16.84 7.73 5.60
C GLN A 83 -15.89 6.69 4.98
N LEU A 84 -15.21 7.03 3.88
CA LEU A 84 -14.29 6.12 3.18
C LEU A 84 -13.10 5.71 4.04
N ARG A 85 -12.55 6.62 4.83
CA ARG A 85 -11.50 6.31 5.80
C ARG A 85 -11.99 5.33 6.86
N ASP A 86 -13.17 5.56 7.41
CA ASP A 86 -13.74 4.70 8.44
C ASP A 86 -14.08 3.31 7.88
N GLU A 87 -14.45 3.21 6.60
CA GLU A 87 -14.60 1.93 5.88
C GLU A 87 -13.28 1.17 5.79
N LEU A 88 -12.18 1.82 5.40
CA LEU A 88 -10.84 1.21 5.39
C LEU A 88 -10.40 0.76 6.79
N ALA A 89 -10.60 1.62 7.80
CA ALA A 89 -10.16 1.36 9.16
C ALA A 89 -10.79 0.10 9.78
N ARG A 90 -11.98 -0.31 9.32
CA ARG A 90 -12.64 -1.56 9.77
C ARG A 90 -11.99 -2.81 9.19
N VAL A 91 -11.45 -2.73 7.99
CA VAL A 91 -10.93 -3.91 7.26
C VAL A 91 -9.42 -4.07 7.38
N GLU A 92 -8.66 -2.97 7.38
CA GLU A 92 -7.19 -2.98 7.38
C GLU A 92 -6.54 -3.80 8.52
N PRO A 93 -7.08 -3.84 9.75
CA PRO A 93 -6.49 -4.66 10.81
C PRO A 93 -6.49 -6.17 10.53
N HIS A 94 -7.30 -6.64 9.59
CA HIS A 94 -7.52 -8.05 9.31
C HIS A 94 -6.91 -8.50 7.98
N VAL A 95 -6.19 -7.61 7.29
CA VAL A 95 -5.62 -7.94 5.97
C VAL A 95 -4.37 -8.82 6.10
N PRO A 96 -4.15 -9.74 5.14
CA PRO A 96 -2.97 -10.59 5.17
C PRO A 96 -1.70 -9.78 4.85
N ALA A 97 -0.53 -10.33 5.19
CA ALA A 97 0.74 -9.60 5.22
C ALA A 97 1.10 -8.95 3.87
N GLU A 98 0.85 -9.65 2.76
CA GLU A 98 1.17 -9.21 1.41
C GLU A 98 0.49 -7.89 1.00
N VAL A 99 -0.65 -7.58 1.59
CA VAL A 99 -1.40 -6.32 1.36
C VAL A 99 -1.38 -5.38 2.57
N ALA A 100 -0.65 -5.72 3.62
CA ALA A 100 -0.55 -4.94 4.86
C ALA A 100 0.70 -4.02 4.88
N PRO A 101 0.65 -2.90 5.62
CA PRO A 101 1.86 -2.15 5.96
C PRO A 101 2.78 -3.01 6.84
N PHE A 102 4.09 -2.76 6.84
CA PHE A 102 5.07 -3.63 7.52
C PHE A 102 4.97 -3.61 9.05
N ASP A 103 4.38 -2.57 9.63
CA ASP A 103 4.08 -2.47 11.05
C ASP A 103 2.79 -3.21 11.46
N ALA A 104 2.07 -3.80 10.50
CA ALA A 104 0.85 -4.55 10.79
C ALA A 104 1.14 -5.87 11.51
N PRO A 105 0.28 -6.27 12.47
CA PRO A 105 0.43 -7.55 13.19
C PRO A 105 0.42 -8.80 12.30
N SER A 106 -0.13 -8.72 11.08
CA SER A 106 -0.17 -9.84 10.13
C SER A 106 1.22 -10.32 9.73
N TRP A 107 2.24 -9.46 9.77
CA TRP A 107 3.63 -9.86 9.54
C TRP A 107 4.20 -10.74 10.65
N LEU A 108 3.77 -10.54 11.91
CA LEU A 108 4.24 -11.33 13.06
C LEU A 108 3.60 -12.72 13.11
N THR A 109 2.46 -12.88 12.44
CA THR A 109 1.66 -14.11 12.42
C THR A 109 1.64 -14.77 11.05
N TRP A 110 2.42 -14.23 10.10
CA TRP A 110 2.48 -14.73 8.73
C TRP A 110 2.90 -16.21 8.69
N ARG A 111 2.29 -16.95 7.79
CA ARG A 111 2.63 -18.33 7.47
C ARG A 111 2.68 -18.48 5.95
N PRO A 112 3.52 -19.40 5.42
CA PRO A 112 3.56 -19.66 3.99
C PRO A 112 2.17 -20.02 3.43
N ARG A 113 1.84 -19.40 2.29
CA ARG A 113 0.57 -19.65 1.61
C ARG A 113 0.60 -20.99 0.86
N THR A 114 -0.60 -21.52 0.58
CA THR A 114 -0.78 -22.70 -0.27
C THR A 114 -1.20 -22.35 -1.70
N ASP A 115 -1.73 -21.14 -1.88
CA ASP A 115 -2.16 -20.54 -3.13
C ASP A 115 -1.54 -19.14 -3.33
N LEU A 116 -1.49 -18.67 -4.57
CA LEU A 116 -1.05 -17.32 -4.89
C LEU A 116 -2.09 -16.31 -4.38
N ALA A 117 -1.66 -15.29 -3.64
CA ALA A 117 -2.55 -14.21 -3.21
C ALA A 117 -3.07 -13.40 -4.39
N ASP A 118 -4.21 -12.71 -4.20
CA ASP A 118 -4.84 -11.91 -5.26
C ASP A 118 -4.06 -10.64 -5.61
N GLY A 119 -3.20 -10.15 -4.71
CA GLY A 119 -2.35 -9.00 -4.97
C GLY A 119 -1.38 -8.66 -3.85
N VAL A 120 -0.60 -7.61 -4.09
CA VAL A 120 0.42 -7.09 -3.18
C VAL A 120 0.30 -5.57 -3.04
N LEU A 121 0.51 -5.06 -1.82
CA LEU A 121 0.49 -3.62 -1.56
C LEU A 121 1.69 -2.94 -2.25
N LEU A 122 1.41 -1.98 -3.13
CA LEU A 122 2.40 -1.07 -3.70
C LEU A 122 2.62 0.14 -2.80
N GLY A 123 1.59 0.62 -2.11
CA GLY A 123 1.69 1.81 -1.29
C GLY A 123 0.32 2.38 -0.99
N ARG A 124 0.25 3.68 -0.69
CA ARG A 124 -1.02 4.37 -0.47
C ARG A 124 -1.12 5.62 -1.33
N LEU A 125 -2.27 5.79 -1.96
CA LEU A 125 -2.66 6.98 -2.70
C LEU A 125 -3.17 8.04 -1.74
N SER A 126 -2.82 9.29 -2.03
CA SER A 126 -3.27 10.47 -1.28
C SER A 126 -3.25 11.69 -2.16
N THR A 127 -4.03 12.70 -1.79
CA THR A 127 -4.00 14.02 -2.43
C THR A 127 -4.13 15.12 -1.38
N ALA A 128 -3.72 16.34 -1.71
CA ALA A 128 -3.72 17.47 -0.79
C ALA A 128 -5.13 17.87 -0.32
N GLU A 129 -6.14 17.67 -1.17
CA GLU A 129 -7.55 17.96 -0.88
C GLU A 129 -8.15 16.96 0.13
N LEU A 130 -7.55 15.77 0.25
CA LEU A 130 -8.00 14.65 1.08
C LEU A 130 -6.88 14.15 2.00
N PRO A 131 -6.31 15.00 2.87
CA PRO A 131 -5.09 14.67 3.62
C PRO A 131 -5.26 13.47 4.56
N ASP A 132 -6.47 13.28 5.09
CA ASP A 132 -6.79 12.22 6.06
C ASP A 132 -7.19 10.89 5.42
N LEU A 133 -7.27 10.83 4.08
CA LEU A 133 -7.63 9.61 3.35
C LEU A 133 -6.38 9.05 2.64
N ARG A 134 -5.98 7.84 3.04
CA ARG A 134 -4.83 7.11 2.49
C ARG A 134 -5.30 5.78 1.92
N ILE A 135 -5.56 5.75 0.62
CA ILE A 135 -6.18 4.59 -0.04
C ILE A 135 -5.09 3.59 -0.43
N PRO A 136 -5.17 2.32 0.00
CA PRO A 136 -4.21 1.30 -0.42
C PRO A 136 -4.19 1.12 -1.95
N LEU A 137 -3.00 1.17 -2.54
CA LEU A 137 -2.76 0.80 -3.93
C LEU A 137 -2.26 -0.64 -3.96
N VAL A 138 -3.09 -1.57 -4.43
CA VAL A 138 -2.77 -2.99 -4.49
C VAL A 138 -2.60 -3.42 -5.95
N LEU A 139 -1.48 -4.08 -6.25
CA LEU A 139 -1.21 -4.64 -7.57
C LEU A 139 -1.70 -6.08 -7.64
N ARG A 140 -2.63 -6.35 -8.55
CA ARG A 140 -3.21 -7.69 -8.78
C ARG A 140 -2.17 -8.69 -9.29
N LEU A 141 -2.23 -9.90 -8.76
CA LEU A 141 -1.42 -11.04 -9.17
C LEU A 141 -2.23 -12.01 -10.06
N PRO A 142 -1.56 -12.78 -10.94
CA PRO A 142 -0.15 -12.63 -11.33
C PRO A 142 0.09 -11.33 -12.11
N TRP A 143 1.26 -10.75 -11.97
CA TRP A 143 1.62 -9.52 -12.69
C TRP A 143 1.70 -9.78 -14.19
N ARG A 144 1.09 -8.89 -14.98
CA ARG A 144 1.12 -8.97 -16.45
C ARG A 144 2.26 -8.19 -17.08
N ARG A 145 2.92 -7.32 -16.31
CA ARG A 145 3.93 -6.36 -16.79
C ARG A 145 4.99 -6.13 -15.72
N ALA A 146 6.21 -5.81 -16.16
CA ALA A 146 7.28 -5.39 -15.27
C ALA A 146 6.95 -4.06 -14.58
N VAL A 147 7.43 -3.91 -13.34
CA VAL A 147 7.35 -2.68 -12.57
C VAL A 147 8.70 -1.98 -12.65
N TRP A 148 8.68 -0.68 -12.98
CA TRP A 148 9.87 0.15 -13.07
C TRP A 148 9.85 1.15 -11.94
N ILE A 149 10.90 1.13 -11.11
CA ILE A 149 11.08 2.07 -10.00
C ILE A 149 12.17 3.06 -10.43
N SER A 150 11.78 4.30 -10.70
CA SER A 150 12.69 5.29 -11.25
C SER A 150 13.56 5.91 -10.15
N GLN A 151 12.96 6.65 -9.23
CA GLN A 151 13.65 7.43 -8.20
C GLN A 151 12.80 7.51 -6.92
N GLY A 152 13.46 7.73 -5.78
CA GLY A 152 12.81 8.14 -4.54
C GLY A 152 13.27 9.53 -4.10
N THR A 153 12.88 9.94 -2.89
CA THR A 153 13.23 11.26 -2.35
C THR A 153 14.69 11.31 -1.89
N MET A 154 15.19 10.19 -1.36
CA MET A 154 16.54 10.03 -0.86
C MET A 154 17.29 8.94 -1.64
N PRO A 155 18.63 9.00 -1.67
CA PRO A 155 19.45 7.90 -2.20
C PRO A 155 19.10 6.58 -1.50
N GLY A 156 18.89 5.51 -2.28
CA GLY A 156 18.56 4.18 -1.76
C GLY A 156 17.06 3.90 -1.58
N ASP A 157 16.19 4.91 -1.64
CA ASP A 157 14.73 4.73 -1.52
C ASP A 157 14.18 3.74 -2.55
N SER A 158 14.62 3.84 -3.81
CA SER A 158 14.20 2.93 -4.87
C SER A 158 14.57 1.47 -4.56
N ALA A 159 15.75 1.24 -3.97
CA ALA A 159 16.21 -0.09 -3.58
C ALA A 159 15.43 -0.62 -2.37
N ALA A 160 15.21 0.22 -1.35
CA ALA A 160 14.38 -0.13 -0.20
C ALA A 160 12.94 -0.45 -0.64
N TYR A 161 12.39 0.32 -1.58
CA TYR A 161 11.08 0.07 -2.15
C TYR A 161 11.03 -1.23 -2.96
N ALA A 162 12.04 -1.51 -3.78
CA ALA A 162 12.15 -2.78 -4.50
C ALA A 162 12.17 -3.98 -3.53
N TRP A 163 12.94 -3.89 -2.44
CA TRP A 163 12.94 -4.91 -1.38
C TRP A 163 11.59 -5.05 -0.69
N SER A 164 10.88 -3.94 -0.49
CA SER A 164 9.53 -3.95 0.06
C SER A 164 8.56 -4.74 -0.81
N LEU A 165 8.68 -4.62 -2.14
CA LEU A 165 7.86 -5.34 -3.11
C LEU A 165 8.27 -6.81 -3.18
N ALA A 166 9.58 -7.11 -3.24
CA ALA A 166 10.09 -8.47 -3.24
C ALA A 166 9.62 -9.25 -2.01
N THR A 167 9.70 -8.64 -0.82
CA THR A 167 9.24 -9.25 0.44
C THR A 167 7.74 -9.55 0.41
N ARG A 168 6.92 -8.61 -0.07
CA ARG A 168 5.47 -8.82 -0.22
C ARG A 168 5.14 -9.89 -1.25
N PHE A 169 5.89 -9.94 -2.35
CA PHE A 169 5.72 -10.95 -3.38
C PHE A 169 6.04 -12.35 -2.88
N LEU A 170 7.12 -12.51 -2.10
CA LEU A 170 7.45 -13.75 -1.43
C LEU A 170 6.38 -14.14 -0.39
N ALA A 171 5.82 -13.18 0.34
CA ALA A 171 4.71 -13.42 1.28
C ALA A 171 3.41 -13.84 0.56
N ALA A 172 3.20 -13.37 -0.67
CA ALA A 172 2.03 -13.64 -1.51
C ALA A 172 2.09 -14.98 -2.26
N ALA A 173 3.27 -15.60 -2.38
CA ALA A 173 3.47 -16.80 -3.18
C ALA A 173 3.66 -18.06 -2.30
N PRO A 174 3.14 -19.22 -2.71
CA PRO A 174 3.50 -20.50 -2.11
C PRO A 174 5.00 -20.80 -2.24
N PRO A 175 5.61 -21.47 -1.26
CA PRO A 175 6.99 -21.92 -1.36
C PRO A 175 7.24 -22.73 -2.63
N GLY A 176 8.33 -22.43 -3.34
CA GLY A 176 8.73 -23.10 -4.58
C GLY A 176 7.99 -22.66 -5.84
N LEU A 177 6.99 -21.77 -5.75
CA LEU A 177 6.31 -21.24 -6.94
C LEU A 177 7.12 -20.14 -7.64
N VAL A 178 7.88 -19.35 -6.87
CA VAL A 178 8.60 -18.17 -7.36
C VAL A 178 10.06 -18.20 -6.92
N GLY A 179 10.93 -17.60 -7.72
CA GLY A 179 12.34 -17.36 -7.38
C GLY A 179 12.68 -15.88 -7.38
N LEU A 180 13.77 -15.51 -6.72
CA LEU A 180 14.27 -14.14 -6.68
C LEU A 180 15.69 -14.11 -7.26
N GLU A 181 15.84 -13.39 -8.37
CA GLU A 181 17.14 -13.05 -8.94
C GLU A 181 17.38 -11.56 -8.75
N VAL A 182 18.54 -11.21 -8.18
CA VAL A 182 18.92 -9.82 -7.95
C VAL A 182 20.17 -9.50 -8.76
N ILE A 183 20.05 -8.51 -9.63
CA ILE A 183 21.15 -7.93 -10.40
C ILE A 183 21.42 -6.55 -9.81
N ASP A 184 22.51 -6.43 -9.04
CA ASP A 184 22.91 -5.17 -8.40
C ASP A 184 24.24 -4.69 -8.98
N ALA A 185 24.17 -4.00 -10.10
CA ALA A 185 25.36 -3.46 -10.77
C ALA A 185 26.03 -2.31 -9.99
N ALA A 186 25.29 -1.62 -9.11
CA ALA A 186 25.82 -0.49 -8.35
C ALA A 186 26.38 -0.92 -6.97
N GLY A 187 26.04 -2.12 -6.50
CA GLY A 187 26.37 -2.61 -5.15
C GLY A 187 25.62 -1.86 -4.03
N LEU A 188 24.65 -1.01 -4.38
CA LEU A 188 23.95 -0.13 -3.44
C LEU A 188 22.63 -0.72 -2.94
N SER A 189 22.19 -1.87 -3.46
CA SER A 189 20.94 -2.50 -3.05
C SER A 189 21.03 -3.18 -1.68
N GLY A 190 22.26 -3.39 -1.19
CA GLY A 190 22.54 -4.22 -0.02
C GLY A 190 22.43 -5.72 -0.29
N ALA A 191 22.06 -6.17 -1.49
CA ALA A 191 21.86 -7.58 -1.83
C ALA A 191 23.09 -8.49 -1.64
N GLY A 192 24.28 -7.93 -1.39
CA GLY A 192 25.49 -8.69 -1.09
C GLY A 192 25.33 -9.69 0.06
N TRP A 193 24.41 -9.49 1.01
CA TRP A 193 24.13 -10.47 2.07
C TRP A 193 23.54 -11.79 1.53
N LEU A 194 22.84 -11.77 0.38
CA LEU A 194 22.31 -12.98 -0.24
C LEU A 194 23.42 -13.92 -0.74
N GLN A 195 24.63 -13.40 -0.99
CA GLN A 195 25.79 -14.22 -1.35
C GLN A 195 26.34 -15.05 -0.18
N GLY A 196 25.89 -14.77 1.06
CA GLY A 196 26.30 -15.50 2.25
C GLY A 196 25.55 -16.82 2.49
N PHE A 197 24.52 -17.14 1.70
CA PHE A 197 23.80 -18.40 1.82
C PHE A 197 24.56 -19.56 1.17
N ASP A 198 24.61 -20.69 1.86
CA ASP A 198 25.12 -21.95 1.30
C ASP A 198 24.34 -22.32 0.01
N PRO A 199 25.02 -22.85 -1.04
CA PRO A 199 24.38 -23.22 -2.30
C PRO A 199 23.16 -24.13 -2.19
N GLY A 200 23.12 -25.04 -1.20
CA GLY A 200 21.98 -25.93 -0.95
C GLY A 200 20.78 -25.21 -0.35
N THR A 201 21.02 -24.17 0.45
CA THR A 201 20.00 -23.28 1.01
C THR A 201 19.42 -22.37 -0.08
N SER A 202 20.27 -21.81 -0.93
CA SER A 202 19.88 -20.96 -2.06
C SER A 202 19.06 -21.74 -3.11
N ALA A 203 19.46 -22.97 -3.45
CA ALA A 203 18.74 -23.81 -4.40
C ALA A 203 17.37 -24.28 -3.90
N ARG A 204 17.20 -24.46 -2.58
CA ARG A 204 15.94 -24.93 -1.97
C ARG A 204 14.94 -23.81 -1.66
N LEU A 205 15.41 -22.60 -1.37
CA LEU A 205 14.56 -21.46 -1.01
C LEU A 205 14.24 -20.53 -2.18
N LEU A 206 15.16 -20.35 -3.14
CA LEU A 206 15.12 -19.22 -4.07
C LEU A 206 15.17 -19.59 -5.55
N GLY A 207 15.55 -20.83 -5.89
CA GLY A 207 15.64 -21.26 -7.28
C GLY A 207 16.62 -20.48 -8.18
N VAL A 208 17.42 -19.51 -7.68
CA VAL A 208 18.43 -18.75 -8.47
C VAL A 208 19.58 -18.21 -7.58
N GLY A 209 20.75 -17.95 -8.19
CA GLY A 209 21.92 -17.27 -7.62
C GLY A 209 21.92 -15.73 -7.79
N VAL A 210 22.92 -15.07 -7.22
CA VAL A 210 23.07 -13.60 -7.21
C VAL A 210 24.28 -13.20 -8.04
N ALA A 211 24.09 -12.39 -9.07
CA ALA A 211 25.18 -11.78 -9.82
C ALA A 211 25.38 -10.33 -9.33
N ALA A 212 26.45 -10.11 -8.56
CA ALA A 212 26.97 -8.76 -8.32
C ALA A 212 28.18 -8.59 -9.24
N ASP A 213 28.07 -7.71 -10.23
CA ASP A 213 29.25 -7.30 -11.01
C ASP A 213 30.04 -6.31 -10.13
N LEU A 214 31.18 -6.74 -9.61
CA LEU A 214 32.15 -5.82 -9.05
C LEU A 214 32.84 -5.15 -10.23
N ALA A 215 32.25 -4.07 -10.74
CA ALA A 215 32.91 -3.23 -11.72
C ALA A 215 34.29 -2.82 -11.17
N HIS A 216 35.33 -3.45 -11.70
CA HIS A 216 36.71 -3.05 -11.49
C HIS A 216 36.87 -1.69 -12.17
N VAL A 217 36.79 -0.62 -11.39
CA VAL A 217 37.13 0.72 -11.88
C VAL A 217 38.66 0.75 -11.95
N ASP A 218 39.20 0.34 -13.09
CA ASP A 218 40.58 0.63 -13.44
C ASP A 218 40.72 2.16 -13.52
N GLN A 219 41.61 2.69 -12.68
CA GLN A 219 42.01 4.08 -12.65
C GLN A 219 42.72 4.45 -13.95
N VAL A 220 42.37 5.61 -14.52
CA VAL A 220 43.21 6.39 -15.45
C VAL A 220 43.50 7.73 -14.80
#